data_AF-A0A940GQW5-F1
#
_entry.id   AF-A0A940GQW5-F1
#
_cell.length_a   1.000
_cell.length_b   1.000
_cell.length_c   1.000
_cell.angle_alpha   90.00
_cell.angle_beta   90.00
_cell.angle_gamma   90.00
#
_symmetry.space_group_name_H-M   'P 1'
#
loop_
_entity.id
_entity.type
_entity.pdbx_description
1 polymer ?
#
loop_
_entity_poly.entity_id
_entity_poly.type
_entity_poly.pdbx_seq_one_letter_code
_entity_poly.pdbx_strand_id
1 'polypeptide(L)' 'MQDRSDHFAYCVQLFGGTTACSRRLGIDERAIRRFIHGERPIGDTLLQDTATALRELAAEAGAAAEAIAASVGGAPGAA' A
#
# COMPACT_ATOMS: atom_id res chain seq x y z
N MET A 1 -1.61 -21.77 -4.07
CA MET A 1 -2.66 -20.75 -3.84
C MET A 1 -2.43 -19.97 -2.55
N GLN A 2 -2.06 -20.61 -1.42
CA GLN A 2 -1.71 -19.92 -0.16
C GLN A 2 -0.64 -18.83 -0.33
N ASP A 3 0.41 -19.09 -1.10
CA ASP A 3 1.49 -18.11 -1.37
C ASP A 3 0.98 -16.75 -1.88
N ARG A 4 -0.03 -16.73 -2.75
CA ARG A 4 -0.61 -15.49 -3.29
C ARG A 4 -1.47 -14.77 -2.26
N SER A 5 -2.21 -15.50 -1.43
CA SER A 5 -3.00 -14.93 -0.32
C SER A 5 -2.12 -14.37 0.77
N ASP A 6 -1.03 -15.05 1.11
CA ASP A 6 -0.04 -14.58 2.08
C ASP A 6 0.69 -13.33 1.56
N HIS A 7 1.10 -13.34 0.28
CA HIS A 7 1.71 -12.17 -0.34
C HIS A 7 0.75 -10.97 -0.39
N PHE A 8 -0.50 -11.19 -0.78
CA PHE A 8 -1.51 -10.13 -0.79
C PHE A 8 -1.82 -9.62 0.63
N ALA A 9 -1.89 -10.50 1.63
CA ALA A 9 -2.07 -10.12 3.03
C ALA A 9 -0.91 -9.23 3.53
N TYR A 10 0.31 -9.52 3.13
CA TYR A 10 1.47 -8.68 3.40
C TYR A 10 1.34 -7.29 2.73
N CYS A 11 0.94 -7.22 1.46
CA CYS A 11 0.68 -5.93 0.80
C CYS A 11 -0.41 -5.12 1.50
N VAL A 12 -1.48 -5.77 1.97
CA VAL A 12 -2.55 -5.13 2.74
C VAL A 12 -1.99 -4.50 4.03
N GLN A 13 -1.06 -5.16 4.71
CA GLN A 13 -0.40 -4.60 5.89
C GLN A 13 0.47 -3.39 5.52
N LEU A 14 1.22 -3.44 4.43
CA LEU A 14 2.01 -2.29 3.94
C LEU A 14 1.15 -1.06 3.63
N PHE A 15 -0.06 -1.25 3.12
CA PHE A 15 -0.99 -0.15 2.92
C PHE A 15 -1.51 0.48 4.22
N GLY A 16 -1.31 -0.17 5.37
CA GLY A 16 -1.85 0.24 6.67
C GLY A 16 -3.11 -0.54 7.09
N GLY A 17 -3.31 -1.75 6.56
CA GLY A 17 -4.41 -2.64 6.90
C GLY A 17 -5.58 -2.63 5.90
N THR A 18 -6.63 -3.39 6.21
CA THR A 18 -7.75 -3.66 5.28
C THR A 18 -8.49 -2.40 4.84
N THR A 19 -8.76 -1.46 5.75
CA THR A 19 -9.46 -0.21 5.45
C THR A 19 -8.65 0.71 4.54
N ALA A 20 -7.33 0.76 4.74
CA ALA A 20 -6.45 1.57 3.90
C ALA A 20 -6.27 0.95 2.51
N CYS A 21 -6.16 -0.37 2.44
CA CYS A 21 -6.14 -1.13 1.18
C CYS A 21 -7.44 -0.97 0.39
N SER A 22 -8.60 -1.07 1.06
CA SER A 22 -9.93 -0.88 0.46
C SER A 22 -10.05 0.44 -0.29
N ARG A 23 -9.64 1.55 0.36
CA ARG A 23 -9.67 2.88 -0.24
C ARG A 23 -8.73 3.04 -1.44
N ARG A 24 -7.55 2.40 -1.39
CA ARG A 24 -6.56 2.49 -2.48
C ARG A 24 -6.95 1.68 -3.70
N LEU A 25 -7.45 0.46 -3.51
CA LEU A 25 -7.81 -0.42 -4.62
C LEU A 25 -9.26 -0.22 -5.10
N GLY A 26 -10.08 0.54 -4.36
CA GLY A 26 -11.51 0.67 -4.64
C GLY A 26 -12.28 -0.66 -4.45
N ILE A 27 -11.77 -1.54 -3.58
CA ILE A 27 -12.33 -2.87 -3.34
C ILE A 27 -12.96 -2.89 -1.96
N ASP A 28 -14.17 -3.43 -1.87
CA ASP A 28 -14.88 -3.60 -0.61
C ASP A 28 -14.04 -4.35 0.45
N GLU A 29 -14.07 -3.87 1.70
CA GLU A 29 -13.28 -4.46 2.79
C GLU A 29 -13.57 -5.94 3.02
N ARG A 30 -14.84 -6.35 2.88
CA ARG A 30 -15.20 -7.76 3.02
C ARG A 30 -14.60 -8.58 1.90
N ALA A 31 -14.56 -8.05 0.67
CA ALA A 31 -13.86 -8.72 -0.43
C ALA A 31 -12.36 -8.90 -0.14
N ILE A 32 -11.69 -7.87 0.39
CA ILE A 32 -10.28 -7.97 0.82
C ILE A 32 -10.08 -9.07 1.86
N ARG A 33 -10.92 -9.11 2.91
CA ARG A 33 -10.83 -10.18 3.93
C ARG A 33 -11.00 -11.56 3.33
N ARG A 34 -11.92 -11.73 2.38
CA ARG A 34 -12.13 -13.01 1.68
C ARG A 34 -10.91 -13.45 0.87
N PHE A 35 -10.20 -12.53 0.23
CA PHE A 35 -8.95 -12.85 -0.49
C PHE A 35 -7.83 -13.28 0.47
N ILE A 36 -7.69 -12.57 1.60
CA ILE A 36 -6.69 -12.86 2.65
C ILE A 36 -6.92 -14.23 3.28
N HIS A 37 -8.17 -14.55 3.63
CA HIS A 37 -8.52 -15.84 4.24
C HIS A 37 -8.62 -17.00 3.23
N GLY A 38 -8.37 -16.75 1.94
CA GLY A 38 -8.43 -17.78 0.90
C GLY A 38 -9.85 -18.24 0.53
N GLU A 39 -10.88 -17.54 1.02
CA GLU A 39 -12.30 -17.79 0.66
C GLU A 39 -12.62 -17.38 -0.79
N ARG A 40 -11.75 -16.57 -1.40
CA ARG A 40 -11.82 -16.21 -2.82
C ARG A 40 -10.41 -16.28 -3.44
N PRO A 41 -10.24 -16.89 -4.63
CA PRO A 41 -8.94 -16.94 -5.28
C PRO A 41 -8.48 -15.54 -5.71
N ILE A 42 -7.18 -15.31 -5.63
CA ILE A 42 -6.52 -14.07 -6.05
C ILE A 42 -6.09 -14.19 -7.50
N GLY A 43 -6.79 -13.46 -8.39
CA GLY A 43 -6.44 -13.35 -9.80
C GLY A 43 -5.19 -12.51 -10.05
N ASP A 44 -4.62 -12.62 -11.25
CA ASP A 44 -3.42 -11.86 -11.64
C ASP A 44 -3.68 -10.35 -11.71
N THR A 45 -4.86 -9.94 -12.20
CA THR A 45 -5.26 -8.53 -12.24
C THR A 45 -5.21 -7.89 -10.86
N LEU A 46 -5.72 -8.58 -9.82
CA LEU A 46 -5.69 -8.05 -8.45
C LEU A 46 -4.26 -7.82 -7.96
N LEU A 47 -3.33 -8.73 -8.26
CA LEU A 47 -1.92 -8.54 -7.91
C LEU A 47 -1.26 -7.42 -8.71
N GLN A 48 -1.61 -7.28 -9.99
CA GLN A 48 -1.10 -6.20 -10.83
C GLN A 48 -1.58 -4.82 -10.34
N ASP A 49 -2.84 -4.71 -9.96
CA ASP A 49 -3.43 -3.50 -9.38
C ASP A 49 -2.78 -3.19 -8.03
N THR A 50 -2.59 -4.22 -7.20
CA THR A 50 -1.87 -4.12 -5.92
C THR A 50 -0.44 -3.62 -6.13
N ALA A 51 0.29 -4.16 -7.11
CA ALA A 51 1.64 -3.73 -7.43
C ALA A 51 1.68 -2.28 -7.93
N THR A 52 0.66 -1.84 -8.67
CA THR A 52 0.54 -0.45 -9.14
C THR A 52 0.32 0.50 -7.95
N ALA A 53 -0.63 0.19 -7.08
CA ALA A 53 -0.89 0.98 -5.87
C ALA A 53 0.33 1.03 -4.91
N LEU A 54 1.14 -0.03 -4.84
CA LEU A 54 2.39 -0.01 -4.07
C LEU A 54 3.44 0.93 -4.67
N ARG A 55 3.55 1.00 -6.00
CA ARG A 55 4.46 1.96 -6.65
C ARG A 55 4.02 3.40 -6.41
N GLU A 56 2.72 3.67 -6.44
CA GLU A 56 2.16 4.98 -6.11
C GLU A 56 2.47 5.35 -4.65
N LEU A 57 2.24 4.43 -3.70
CA LEU A 57 2.59 4.63 -2.29
C LEU A 57 4.08 4.93 -2.11
N ALA A 58 4.96 4.20 -2.81
CA ALA A 58 6.40 4.43 -2.74
C ALA A 58 6.80 5.80 -3.30
N ALA A 59 6.18 6.24 -4.39
CA ALA A 59 6.41 7.57 -4.97
C ALA A 59 5.94 8.69 -4.02
N GLU A 60 4.74 8.56 -3.44
CA GLU A 60 4.24 9.50 -2.43
C GLU A 60 5.16 9.57 -1.20
N ALA A 61 5.59 8.41 -0.70
CA ALA A 61 6.51 8.34 0.44
C ALA A 61 7.88 8.96 0.12
N GLY A 62 8.39 8.74 -1.09
CA GLY A 62 9.63 9.35 -1.57
C GLY A 62 9.53 10.87 -1.64
N ALA A 63 8.47 11.40 -2.26
CA ALA A 63 8.23 12.84 -2.34
C ALA A 63 8.09 13.48 -0.95
N ALA A 64 7.39 12.82 -0.03
CA ALA A 64 7.27 13.28 1.35
C ALA A 64 8.62 13.31 2.07
N ALA A 65 9.45 12.27 1.89
CA ALA A 65 10.78 12.21 2.47
C ALA A 65 11.69 13.33 1.95
N GLU A 66 11.67 13.61 0.63
CA GLU A 66 12.41 14.71 0.02
C GLU A 66 11.96 16.08 0.56
N ALA A 67 10.64 16.31 0.67
CA ALA A 67 10.10 17.55 1.22
C ALA A 67 10.53 17.76 2.68
N ILE A 68 10.50 16.70 3.49
CA ILE A 68 10.99 16.75 4.87
C ILE A 68 12.48 17.07 4.89
N ALA A 69 13.31 16.38 4.10
CA ALA A 69 14.75 16.64 4.02
C ALA A 69 15.07 18.08 3.62
N ALA A 70 14.34 18.63 2.64
CA ALA A 70 14.47 20.03 2.23
C ALA A 70 14.10 21.00 3.36
N SER A 71 13.02 20.72 4.12
CA SER A 71 12.61 21.55 5.25
C SER A 71 13.62 21.54 6.42
N VAL A 72 14.25 20.39 6.69
CA VAL A 72 15.23 20.24 7.77
C VAL A 72 16.59 20.83 7.36
N GLY A 73 17.01 20.69 6.10
CA GLY A 73 18.24 21.28 5.57
C GLY A 73 18.17 22.80 5.34
N GLY A 74 16.96 23.36 5.28
CA GLY A 74 16.68 24.77 5.03
C GLY A 74 16.76 25.70 6.25
N ALA A 75 17.15 25.21 7.44
CA ALA A 75 17.34 26.04 8.62
C ALA A 75 18.83 26.24 8.96
N PRO A 76 19.52 27.22 8.35
CA PRO A 76 20.64 27.87 9.01
C PRO A 76 20.09 28.91 9.99
N GLY A 77 20.64 28.94 11.21
CA GLY A 77 20.14 29.71 12.34
C GLY A 77 19.67 31.13 12.02
N ALA A 78 18.45 31.44 12.42
CA ALA A 78 17.99 32.81 12.59
C ALA A 78 18.49 33.32 13.95
N ALA A 79 19.46 34.23 13.86
CA ALA A 79 19.82 35.33 14.77
C ALA A 79 19.86 35.07 16.29
#